data_AF-A0A0L8V257-F1
#
_entry.id   AF-A0A0L8V257-F1
#
_cell.length_a   1.000
_cell.length_b   1.000
_cell.length_c   1.000
_cell.angle_alpha   90.00
_cell.angle_beta   90.00
_cell.angle_gamma   90.00
#
_symmetry.space_group_name_H-M   'P 1'
#
loop_
_entity.id
_entity.type
_entity.pdbx_description
1 polymer ?
#
loop_
_entity_poly.entity_id
_entity_poly.type
_entity_poly.pdbx_seq_one_letter_code
_entity_poly.pdbx_strand_id
1 'polypeptide(L)'
;MSAKDNTSGKSKNRRNGLKSFLGGSLLASEKVMRQMPFVFFVAFLGILMISNRYWSEKTIRRMEAVQDSIKELRAESVTWETELMKMNRPSEIVEKVKSSGLDLQEASEPARKLKVEKADRE
;
A
#
# COMPACT_ATOMS: atom_id res chain seq x y z
N MET A 1 -56.13 39.31 -17.74
CA MET A 1 -55.41 38.03 -17.98
C MET A 1 -54.30 38.30 -18.98
N SER A 2 -53.14 37.66 -18.81
CA SER A 2 -51.96 37.66 -19.69
C SER A 2 -50.89 38.74 -19.42
N ALA A 3 -50.12 38.50 -18.37
CA ALA A 3 -48.75 38.99 -18.25
C ALA A 3 -47.84 38.10 -19.10
N LYS A 4 -47.02 38.69 -19.97
CA LYS A 4 -46.02 38.00 -20.79
C LYS A 4 -44.63 38.37 -20.28
N ASP A 5 -44.09 37.52 -19.43
CA ASP A 5 -42.72 37.58 -18.92
C ASP A 5 -41.72 37.30 -20.06
N ASN A 6 -40.72 38.16 -20.18
CA ASN A 6 -39.69 38.15 -21.22
C ASN A 6 -38.33 38.11 -20.54
N THR A 7 -37.89 36.93 -20.13
CA THR A 7 -36.58 36.72 -19.51
C THR A 7 -35.91 35.40 -19.93
N SER A 8 -35.45 35.29 -21.19
CA SER A 8 -34.40 34.29 -21.50
C SER A 8 -33.58 34.65 -22.76
N GLY A 9 -32.42 35.28 -22.58
CA GLY A 9 -31.62 35.71 -23.74
C GLY A 9 -30.10 35.82 -23.59
N LYS A 10 -29.48 35.43 -22.46
CA LYS A 10 -28.03 35.69 -22.22
C LYS A 10 -27.10 34.47 -22.09
N SER A 11 -27.59 33.23 -22.25
CA SER A 11 -26.76 32.01 -22.07
C SER A 11 -26.12 31.46 -23.37
N LYS A 12 -26.67 31.75 -24.55
CA LYS A 12 -26.19 31.18 -25.82
C LYS A 12 -24.82 31.69 -26.27
N ASN A 13 -24.43 32.92 -25.88
CA ASN A 13 -23.20 33.52 -26.42
C ASN A 13 -21.90 32.96 -25.80
N ARG A 14 -21.93 32.53 -24.52
CA ARG A 14 -20.74 31.98 -23.84
C ARG A 14 -20.32 30.60 -24.37
N ARG A 15 -21.29 29.74 -24.74
CA ARG A 15 -20.99 28.43 -25.32
C ARG A 15 -20.43 28.55 -26.73
N ASN A 16 -20.91 29.52 -27.51
CA ASN A 16 -20.41 29.77 -28.86
C ASN A 16 -19.01 30.41 -28.83
N GLY A 17 -18.76 31.31 -27.88
CA GLY A 17 -17.42 31.86 -27.64
C GLY A 17 -16.41 30.75 -27.31
N LEU A 18 -16.68 29.92 -26.30
CA LEU A 18 -15.76 28.85 -25.90
C LEU A 18 -15.51 27.82 -27.01
N LYS A 19 -16.54 27.50 -27.81
CA LYS A 19 -16.39 26.63 -29.00
C LYS A 19 -15.59 27.30 -30.12
N SER A 20 -15.72 28.61 -30.32
CA SER A 20 -14.91 29.36 -31.29
C SER A 20 -13.45 29.50 -30.85
N PHE A 21 -13.22 29.62 -29.55
CA PHE A 21 -11.88 29.66 -28.95
C PHE A 21 -11.17 28.30 -29.02
N LEU A 22 -11.84 27.22 -28.63
CA LEU A 22 -11.33 25.84 -28.75
C LEU A 22 -11.28 25.34 -30.20
N GLY A 23 -12.14 25.88 -31.07
CA GLY A 23 -12.27 25.49 -32.48
C GLY A 23 -11.23 26.10 -33.41
N GLY A 24 -10.30 26.92 -32.90
CA GLY A 24 -9.11 27.33 -33.65
C GLY A 24 -9.05 28.79 -34.07
N SER A 25 -10.03 29.66 -33.73
CA SER A 25 -9.90 31.09 -34.06
C SER A 25 -8.75 31.78 -33.30
N LEU A 26 -8.41 31.30 -32.10
CA LEU A 26 -7.20 31.73 -31.38
C LEU A 26 -5.92 31.18 -32.01
N LEU A 27 -5.92 29.93 -32.45
CA LEU A 27 -4.75 29.30 -33.07
C LEU A 27 -4.43 29.88 -34.46
N ALA A 28 -5.47 30.28 -35.21
CA ALA A 28 -5.34 30.89 -36.54
C ALA A 28 -5.02 32.40 -36.48
N SER A 29 -4.91 32.99 -35.29
CA SER A 29 -4.48 34.39 -35.16
C SER A 29 -3.03 34.55 -35.63
N GLU A 30 -2.76 35.60 -36.39
CA GLU A 30 -1.47 35.85 -37.05
C GLU A 30 -0.27 35.87 -36.07
N LYS A 31 -0.52 36.26 -34.81
CA LYS A 31 0.46 36.21 -33.71
C LYS A 31 0.80 34.79 -33.27
N VAL A 32 -0.20 33.90 -33.16
CA VAL A 32 -0.01 32.50 -32.75
C VAL A 32 0.63 31.70 -33.88
N MET A 33 0.27 31.98 -35.13
CA MET A 33 0.91 31.37 -36.30
C MET A 33 2.43 31.65 -36.33
N ARG A 34 2.84 32.88 -35.96
CA ARG A 34 4.26 33.26 -35.82
C ARG A 34 4.97 32.58 -34.65
N GLN A 35 4.22 32.11 -33.65
CA GLN A 35 4.71 31.46 -32.43
C GLN A 35 4.40 29.95 -32.39
N MET A 36 4.09 29.33 -33.53
CA MET A 36 3.84 27.88 -33.64
C MET A 36 4.88 26.98 -32.92
N PRO A 37 6.21 27.22 -33.00
CA PRO A 37 7.15 26.40 -32.24
C PRO A 37 6.94 26.45 -30.71
N PHE A 38 6.46 27.58 -30.18
CA PHE A 38 6.11 27.71 -28.76
C PHE A 38 4.85 26.91 -28.40
N VAL A 39 3.84 26.87 -29.28
CA VAL A 39 2.63 26.05 -29.08
C VAL A 39 3.00 24.56 -29.04
N PHE A 40 3.87 24.10 -29.94
CA PHE A 40 4.40 22.73 -29.93
C PHE A 40 5.18 22.43 -28.64
N PHE A 41 5.97 23.38 -28.14
CA PHE A 41 6.68 23.23 -26.88
C PHE A 41 5.72 23.02 -25.70
N VAL A 42 4.63 23.81 -25.62
CA VAL A 42 3.61 23.65 -24.57
C VAL A 42 2.87 22.32 -24.72
N ALA A 43 2.53 21.90 -25.93
CA ALA A 43 1.91 20.60 -26.20
C ALA A 43 2.83 19.44 -25.77
N PHE A 44 4.13 19.54 -26.07
CA PHE A 44 5.15 18.59 -25.64
C PHE A 44 5.26 18.51 -24.11
N LEU A 45 5.23 19.66 -23.42
CA LEU A 45 5.16 19.72 -21.95
C LEU A 45 3.91 19.04 -21.39
N GLY A 46 2.76 19.21 -22.05
CA GLY A 46 1.53 18.51 -21.69
C GLY A 46 1.65 17.00 -21.77
N ILE A 47 2.27 16.49 -22.84
CA ILE A 47 2.56 15.06 -23.01
C ILE A 47 3.52 14.57 -21.93
N LEU A 48 4.59 15.31 -21.65
CA LEU A 48 5.55 14.99 -20.58
C LEU A 48 4.88 14.91 -19.21
N MET A 49 3.97 15.84 -18.89
CA MET A 49 3.19 15.83 -17.66
C MET A 49 2.31 14.59 -17.53
N ILE A 50 1.58 14.22 -18.59
CA ILE A 50 0.76 13.00 -18.61
C ILE A 50 1.65 11.76 -18.44
N SER A 51 2.77 11.72 -19.14
CA SER A 51 3.74 10.61 -19.06
C SER A 51 4.33 10.47 -17.66
N ASN A 52 4.71 11.57 -17.03
CA ASN A 52 5.26 11.57 -15.66
C ASN A 52 4.22 11.04 -14.66
N ARG A 53 2.96 11.50 -14.79
CA ARG A 53 1.85 11.01 -13.96
C ARG A 53 1.64 9.51 -14.09
N TYR A 54 1.66 8.98 -15.31
CA TYR A 54 1.54 7.53 -15.56
C TYR A 54 2.67 6.71 -14.91
N TRP A 55 3.89 7.24 -14.92
CA TRP A 55 5.04 6.57 -14.32
C TRP A 55 4.97 6.54 -12.80
N SER A 56 4.46 7.63 -12.19
CA SER A 56 4.20 7.71 -10.76
C SER A 56 3.15 6.69 -10.32
N GLU A 57 2.04 6.57 -11.05
CA GLU A 57 0.97 5.61 -10.72
C GLU A 57 1.45 4.15 -10.76
N LYS A 58 2.27 3.78 -11.74
CA LYS A 58 2.84 2.43 -11.83
C LYS A 58 3.82 2.14 -10.69
N THR A 59 4.56 3.16 -10.26
CA THR A 59 5.52 3.04 -9.16
C THR A 59 4.80 2.87 -7.82
N ILE A 60 3.76 3.67 -7.58
CA ILE A 60 2.94 3.60 -6.37
C ILE A 60 2.32 2.20 -6.20
N ARG A 61 1.71 1.64 -7.25
CA ARG A 61 1.12 0.29 -7.18
C ARG A 61 2.16 -0.80 -6.87
N ARG A 62 3.38 -0.66 -7.40
CA ARG A 62 4.48 -1.60 -7.10
C ARG A 62 4.93 -1.47 -5.65
N MET A 63 5.01 -0.24 -5.13
CA MET A 63 5.36 0.01 -3.74
C MET A 63 4.32 -0.59 -2.80
N GLU A 64 3.04 -0.44 -3.09
CA GLU A 64 1.95 -1.07 -2.32
C GLU A 64 2.07 -2.60 -2.30
N ALA A 65 2.26 -3.24 -3.46
CA ALA A 65 2.41 -4.70 -3.55
C ALA A 65 3.63 -5.22 -2.74
N VAL A 66 4.76 -4.51 -2.80
CA VAL A 66 5.95 -4.86 -2.01
C VAL A 66 5.69 -4.64 -0.51
N GLN A 67 5.01 -3.56 -0.13
CA GLN A 67 4.66 -3.28 1.26
C GLN A 67 3.75 -4.37 1.85
N ASP A 68 2.79 -4.86 1.07
CA ASP A 68 1.91 -5.95 1.51
C ASP A 68 2.65 -7.28 1.64
N SER A 69 3.61 -7.57 0.75
CA SER A 69 4.47 -8.76 0.89
C SER A 69 5.30 -8.75 2.19
N ILE A 70 5.77 -7.57 2.63
CA ILE A 70 6.49 -7.42 3.89
C ILE A 70 5.57 -7.67 5.10
N LYS A 71 4.32 -7.19 5.03
CA LYS A 71 3.33 -7.44 6.08
C LYS A 71 3.01 -8.93 6.18
N GLU A 72 2.82 -9.61 5.05
CA GLU A 72 2.54 -11.04 4.99
C GLU A 72 3.69 -11.85 5.59
N LEU A 73 4.94 -11.61 5.16
CA LEU A 73 6.11 -12.28 5.73
C LEU A 73 6.25 -12.08 7.24
N ARG A 74 5.92 -10.87 7.73
CA ARG A 74 5.96 -10.59 9.16
C ARG A 74 4.87 -11.36 9.90
N ALA A 75 3.66 -11.41 9.37
CA ALA A 75 2.56 -12.18 9.95
C ALA A 75 2.88 -13.69 9.95
N GLU A 76 3.47 -14.18 8.87
CA GLU A 76 3.95 -15.56 8.77
C GLU A 76 4.99 -15.85 9.86
N SER A 77 6.05 -15.04 10.00
CA SER A 77 7.09 -15.26 11.01
C SER A 77 6.54 -15.32 12.46
N VAL A 78 5.58 -14.46 12.79
CA VAL A 78 4.92 -14.47 14.10
C VAL A 78 4.05 -15.72 14.27
N THR A 79 3.42 -16.18 13.20
CA THR A 79 2.61 -17.40 13.22
C THR A 79 3.48 -18.63 13.47
N TRP A 80 4.62 -18.76 12.78
CA TRP A 80 5.59 -19.85 13.00
C TRP A 80 6.15 -19.84 14.43
N GLU A 81 6.49 -18.67 14.97
CA GLU A 81 6.94 -18.55 16.36
C GLU A 81 5.85 -19.00 17.34
N THR A 82 4.60 -18.59 17.09
CA THR A 82 3.44 -18.96 17.92
C THR A 82 3.16 -20.46 17.85
N GLU A 83 3.29 -21.07 16.68
CA GLU A 83 3.12 -22.51 16.49
C GLU A 83 4.22 -23.31 17.21
N LEU A 84 5.48 -22.84 17.13
CA LEU A 84 6.59 -23.42 17.88
C LEU A 84 6.38 -23.29 19.40
N MET A 85 5.88 -22.14 19.86
CA MET A 85 5.54 -21.93 21.27
C MET A 85 4.39 -22.83 21.74
N LYS A 86 3.39 -23.10 20.91
CA LYS A 86 2.33 -24.07 21.21
C LYS A 86 2.90 -25.48 21.38
N MET A 87 3.71 -25.93 20.43
CA MET A 87 4.32 -27.26 20.49
C MET A 87 5.26 -27.43 21.69
N ASN A 88 5.97 -26.37 22.08
CA ASN A 88 6.84 -26.37 23.26
C ASN A 88 6.12 -26.00 24.56
N ARG A 89 4.80 -25.79 24.54
CA ARG A 89 4.07 -25.38 25.74
C ARG A 89 4.11 -26.52 26.75
N PRO A 90 4.55 -26.29 28.00
CA PRO A 90 4.68 -27.34 29.01
C PRO A 90 3.40 -28.17 29.19
N SER A 91 2.22 -27.53 29.11
CA SER A 91 0.94 -28.22 29.17
C SER A 91 0.70 -29.18 28.01
N GLU A 92 1.08 -28.81 26.77
CA GLU A 92 0.95 -29.70 25.60
C GLU A 92 1.98 -30.83 25.66
N ILE A 93 3.20 -30.55 26.12
CA ILE A 93 4.24 -31.56 26.32
C ILE A 93 3.76 -32.61 27.33
N VAL A 94 3.22 -32.19 28.48
CA VAL A 94 2.68 -33.09 29.51
C VAL A 94 1.54 -33.96 28.94
N GLU A 95 0.66 -33.39 28.12
CA GLU A 95 -0.42 -34.13 27.46
C GLU A 95 0.10 -35.12 26.41
N LYS A 96 1.09 -34.73 25.59
CA LYS A 96 1.78 -35.61 24.64
C LYS A 96 2.53 -36.75 25.33
N VAL A 97 3.18 -36.48 26.46
CA VAL A 97 3.92 -37.46 27.24
C VAL A 97 2.97 -38.49 27.87
N LYS A 98 1.85 -38.03 28.45
CA LYS A 98 0.79 -38.90 28.97
C LYS A 98 0.15 -39.76 27.89
N SER A 99 -0.18 -39.18 26.74
CA SER A 99 -0.76 -39.92 25.60
C SER A 99 0.22 -40.90 24.95
N SER A 100 1.53 -40.65 25.06
CA SER A 100 2.58 -41.57 24.62
C SER A 100 2.88 -42.70 25.61
N GLY A 101 2.17 -42.78 26.74
CA GLY A 101 2.33 -43.85 27.74
C GLY A 101 3.60 -43.74 28.59
N LEU A 102 4.26 -42.59 28.58
CA LEU A 102 5.43 -42.31 29.41
C LEU A 102 4.94 -41.78 30.77
N ASP A 103 5.24 -42.48 31.85
CA ASP A 103 4.81 -42.15 33.22
C ASP A 103 5.68 -41.03 33.85
N LEU A 104 5.96 -39.99 33.06
CA LEU A 104 6.80 -38.85 33.43
C LEU A 104 5.92 -37.74 34.01
N GLN A 105 6.23 -37.33 35.25
CA GLN A 105 5.58 -36.22 35.92
C GLN A 105 6.45 -34.96 35.86
N GLU A 106 5.82 -33.80 35.72
CA GLU A 106 6.53 -32.52 35.72
C GLU A 106 7.23 -32.30 37.06
N ALA A 107 8.50 -31.91 37.04
CA ALA A 107 9.29 -31.72 38.24
C ALA A 107 8.77 -30.51 39.03
N SER A 108 8.10 -30.76 40.15
CA SER A 108 7.54 -29.72 41.02
C SER A 108 8.60 -28.93 41.79
N GLU A 109 9.83 -29.44 41.91
CA GLU A 109 10.95 -28.78 42.58
C GLU A 109 12.12 -28.56 41.60
N PRO A 110 12.79 -27.39 41.65
CA PRO A 110 13.94 -27.11 40.80
C PRO A 110 15.12 -28.03 41.13
N ALA A 111 15.92 -28.37 40.13
CA ALA A 111 17.08 -29.26 40.27
C ALA A 111 18.09 -28.72 41.30
N ARG A 112 18.40 -29.52 42.32
CA ARG A 112 19.38 -29.15 43.36
C ARG A 112 20.80 -29.40 42.84
N LYS A 113 21.70 -28.43 43.03
CA LYS A 113 23.13 -28.63 42.78
C LYS A 113 23.69 -29.64 43.79
N LEU A 114 24.13 -30.79 43.30
CA LEU A 114 24.90 -31.75 44.09
C LEU A 114 26.31 -31.17 44.31
N LYS A 115 26.59 -30.67 45.52
CA LYS A 115 27.96 -30.41 45.96
C LYS A 115 28.52 -31.74 46.46
N VAL A 116 29.41 -32.34 45.69
CA VAL A 116 30.13 -33.54 46.09
C VAL A 116 31.36 -33.08 46.88
N GLU A 117 31.37 -33.30 48.20
CA GLU A 117 32.63 -33.25 48.94
C GLU A 117 33.43 -34.48 48.54
N LYS A 118 34.67 -34.26 48.09
CA LYS A 118 35.58 -35.35 47.75
C LYS A 118 35.83 -36.14 49.04
N ALA A 119 35.49 -37.42 49.02
CA ALA A 119 35.91 -38.33 50.07
C ALA A 119 37.45 -38.39 50.05
N ASP A 120 38.06 -37.83 51.09
CA ASP A 120 39.46 -38.08 51.41
C ASP A 120 39.62 -39.59 51.60
N ARG A 121 40.34 -40.22 50.68
CA ARG A 121 40.79 -41.60 50.85
C ARG A 121 42.03 -41.53 51.72
N GLU A 122 41.90 -42.00 52.96
CA GLU A 122 43.03 -42.46 53.78
C GLU A 122 43.75 -43.66 53.14
#